data_AF-A0A2N5K550-F1
#
_entry.id   AF-A0A2N5K550-F1
#
_cell.length_a   1.000
_cell.length_b   1.000
_cell.length_c   1.000
_cell.angle_alpha   90.00
_cell.angle_beta   90.00
_cell.angle_gamma   90.00
#
_symmetry.space_group_name_H-M   'P 1'
#
loop_
_entity.id
_entity.type
_entity.pdbx_description
1 polymer ?
#
loop_
_entity_poly.entity_id
_entity_poly.type
_entity_poly.pdbx_seq_one_letter_code
_entity_poly.pdbx_strand_id
1 'polypeptide(L)'
;MALEQRGNSAYYYRKRWVNGTCQSEYVGGGAFAHLVAEIEALERLPARQEAAAFRKVRGEFKQQSMLVLARESDVRQLVTAVLLACGYHQHKRQWRKDMQDQSPPLAPAAEPVTQDMDQGWQALRAALNIEAVPVNGKITKAAEAQAEQERRTAVRHVLRDYPVIWSRTRKLLSSAERTLIEKVTPTEGSNGRALLEHAVKGIRRDLGYEDAPMLEQLLIEQVAVAWLDLSIVHGQYAENAVQGHTLTVGAYWDRRVSGAQARYLRAMEALARVRRLAMPQPLQVNIGGQQVNVAGNG
;
A
#
# COMPACT_ATOMS: atom_id res chain seq x y z
N MET A 1 7.18 -29.10 -28.74
CA MET A 1 7.80 -30.22 -29.49
C MET A 1 8.13 -31.31 -28.48
N ALA A 2 8.24 -32.57 -28.90
CA ALA A 2 8.45 -33.68 -27.97
C ALA A 2 9.36 -34.77 -28.55
N LEU A 3 10.31 -35.23 -27.73
CA LEU A 3 11.08 -36.44 -27.95
C LEU A 3 10.27 -37.62 -27.40
N GLU A 4 9.99 -38.63 -28.23
CA GLU A 4 9.29 -39.85 -27.85
C GLU A 4 10.24 -41.04 -27.94
N GLN A 5 10.34 -41.84 -26.88
CA GLN A 5 11.06 -43.12 -26.90
C GLN A 5 10.08 -44.26 -27.19
N ARG A 6 10.40 -45.10 -28.20
CA ARG A 6 9.63 -46.31 -28.54
C ARG A 6 10.60 -47.47 -28.71
N GLY A 7 10.62 -48.39 -27.73
CA GLY A 7 11.61 -49.45 -27.66
C GLY A 7 13.02 -48.87 -27.53
N ASN A 8 13.95 -49.30 -28.39
CA ASN A 8 15.34 -48.81 -28.41
C ASN A 8 15.56 -47.59 -29.33
N SER A 9 14.48 -47.02 -29.89
CA SER A 9 14.56 -45.92 -30.86
C SER A 9 13.89 -44.65 -30.32
N ALA A 10 14.55 -43.50 -30.49
CA ALA A 10 13.98 -42.19 -30.20
C ALA A 10 13.44 -41.52 -31.47
N TYR A 11 12.34 -40.78 -31.35
CA TYR A 11 11.71 -40.07 -32.45
C TYR A 11 11.35 -38.65 -32.00
N TYR A 12 11.59 -37.66 -32.85
CA TYR A 12 11.29 -36.27 -32.56
C TYR A 12 10.07 -35.81 -33.35
N TYR A 13 9.11 -35.21 -32.66
CA TYR A 13 7.88 -34.68 -33.26
C TYR A 13 7.72 -33.19 -32.98
N ARG A 14 7.45 -32.43 -34.04
CA ARG A 14 7.00 -31.04 -33.97
C ARG A 14 5.47 -31.02 -33.87
N LYS A 15 4.94 -30.32 -32.86
CA LYS A 15 3.49 -30.12 -32.73
C LYS A 15 3.12 -28.86 -33.50
N ARG A 16 2.14 -28.96 -34.40
CA ARG A 16 1.64 -27.83 -35.21
C ARG A 16 0.11 -27.79 -35.11
N TRP A 17 -0.44 -26.61 -34.88
CA TRP A 17 -1.89 -26.41 -34.91
C TRP A 17 -2.31 -26.06 -36.33
N VAL A 18 -3.20 -26.89 -36.91
CA VAL A 18 -3.75 -26.67 -38.24
C VAL A 18 -5.26 -26.89 -38.15
N ASN A 19 -6.04 -25.88 -38.54
CA ASN A 19 -7.51 -25.90 -38.54
C ASN A 19 -8.13 -26.34 -37.20
N GLY A 20 -7.58 -25.85 -36.08
CA GLY A 20 -8.11 -26.16 -34.74
C GLY A 20 -7.69 -27.53 -34.18
N THR A 21 -6.94 -28.33 -34.92
CA THR A 21 -6.44 -29.65 -34.47
C THR A 21 -4.93 -29.62 -34.28
N CYS A 22 -4.45 -30.17 -33.16
CA CYS A 22 -3.02 -30.33 -32.89
C CYS A 22 -2.49 -31.57 -33.63
N GLN A 23 -1.71 -31.37 -34.70
CA GLN A 23 -1.07 -32.43 -35.46
C GLN A 23 0.39 -32.63 -35.03
N SER A 24 0.84 -33.89 -35.06
CA SER A 24 2.22 -34.27 -34.76
C SER A 24 2.95 -34.56 -36.06
N GLU A 25 3.92 -33.73 -36.40
CA GLU A 25 4.75 -33.86 -37.59
C GLU A 25 6.07 -34.53 -37.21
N TYR A 26 6.40 -35.62 -37.90
CA TYR A 26 7.65 -36.34 -37.70
C TYR A 26 8.84 -35.53 -38.24
N VAL A 27 9.85 -35.30 -37.39
CA VAL A 27 11.04 -34.51 -37.74
C VAL A 27 12.25 -35.42 -37.98
N GLY A 28 12.38 -36.51 -37.22
CA GLY A 28 13.48 -37.47 -37.40
C GLY A 28 13.64 -38.43 -36.22
N GLY A 29 14.54 -39.41 -36.35
CA GLY A 29 14.68 -40.54 -35.44
C GLY A 29 16.13 -40.82 -35.02
N GLY A 30 16.30 -41.71 -34.05
CA GLY A 30 17.61 -42.15 -33.52
C GLY A 30 18.44 -40.99 -32.98
N ALA A 31 19.73 -40.97 -33.32
CA ALA A 31 20.67 -39.94 -32.87
C ALA A 31 20.24 -38.51 -33.29
N PHE A 32 19.59 -38.36 -34.45
CA PHE A 32 19.11 -37.05 -34.91
C PHE A 32 17.99 -36.50 -34.02
N ALA A 33 17.08 -37.36 -33.55
CA ALA A 33 16.03 -36.95 -32.63
C ALA A 33 16.60 -36.41 -31.30
N HIS A 34 17.66 -37.06 -30.79
CA HIS A 34 18.37 -36.60 -29.61
C HIS A 34 19.07 -35.25 -29.84
N LEU A 35 19.75 -35.09 -30.98
CA LEU A 35 20.44 -33.84 -31.32
C LEU A 35 19.47 -32.65 -31.42
N VAL A 36 18.33 -32.82 -32.09
CA VAL A 36 17.31 -31.76 -32.21
C VAL A 36 16.72 -31.41 -30.83
N ALA A 37 16.44 -32.41 -29.99
CA ALA A 37 15.96 -32.18 -28.63
C ALA A 37 16.99 -31.44 -27.77
N GLU A 38 18.28 -31.74 -27.94
CA GLU A 38 19.38 -31.07 -27.25
C GLU A 38 19.55 -29.62 -27.69
N ILE A 39 19.52 -29.34 -28.99
CA ILE A 39 19.54 -27.97 -29.54
C ILE A 39 18.36 -27.15 -28.99
N GLU A 40 17.14 -27.68 -29.02
CA GLU A 40 15.99 -26.98 -28.43
C GLU A 40 16.09 -26.80 -26.92
N ALA A 41 16.73 -27.74 -26.21
CA ALA A 41 16.98 -27.59 -24.79
C ALA A 41 17.95 -26.44 -24.54
N LEU A 42 19.01 -26.32 -25.34
CA LEU A 42 19.99 -25.22 -25.31
C LEU A 42 19.34 -23.87 -25.62
N GLU A 43 18.50 -23.79 -26.65
CA GLU A 43 17.76 -22.57 -27.00
C GLU A 43 16.80 -22.12 -25.89
N ARG A 44 16.27 -23.05 -25.10
CA ARG A 44 15.40 -22.74 -23.94
C ARG A 44 16.18 -22.38 -22.67
N LEU A 45 17.50 -22.60 -22.62
CA LEU A 45 18.29 -22.33 -21.42
C LEU A 45 18.22 -20.85 -20.99
N PRO A 46 18.37 -19.84 -21.87
CA PRO A 46 18.28 -18.44 -21.47
C PRO A 46 16.93 -18.11 -20.82
N ALA A 47 15.81 -18.55 -21.42
CA ALA A 47 14.47 -18.32 -20.88
C ALA A 47 14.26 -19.03 -19.53
N ARG A 48 14.80 -20.24 -19.36
CA ARG A 48 14.76 -20.98 -18.08
C ARG A 48 15.59 -20.29 -17.00
N GLN A 49 16.79 -19.84 -17.34
CA GLN A 49 17.69 -19.09 -16.45
C GLN A 49 17.05 -17.77 -16.03
N GLU A 50 16.47 -17.03 -16.97
CA GLU A 50 15.76 -15.78 -16.70
C GLU A 50 14.52 -16.00 -15.81
N ALA A 51 13.70 -17.01 -16.10
CA ALA A 51 12.55 -17.36 -15.27
C ALA A 51 12.95 -17.84 -13.86
N ALA A 52 14.09 -18.53 -13.71
CA ALA A 52 14.62 -18.93 -12.42
C ALA A 52 15.14 -17.71 -11.63
N ALA A 53 15.90 -16.83 -12.27
CA ALA A 53 16.39 -15.58 -11.67
C ALA A 53 15.23 -14.70 -11.20
N PHE A 54 14.22 -14.49 -12.05
CA PHE A 54 13.02 -13.72 -11.70
C PHE A 54 12.25 -14.34 -10.53
N ARG A 55 12.06 -15.67 -10.51
CA ARG A 55 11.39 -16.36 -9.40
C ARG A 55 12.13 -16.20 -8.08
N LYS A 56 13.47 -16.29 -8.10
CA LYS A 56 14.33 -16.11 -6.92
C LYS A 56 14.16 -14.69 -6.35
N VAL A 57 14.42 -13.66 -7.17
CA VAL A 57 14.32 -12.25 -6.76
C VAL A 57 12.90 -11.94 -6.24
N ARG A 58 11.87 -12.33 -6.99
CA ARG A 58 10.48 -12.10 -6.57
C ARG A 58 10.18 -12.80 -5.24
N GLY A 59 10.67 -14.01 -5.03
CA GLY A 59 10.46 -14.79 -3.81
C GLY A 59 11.09 -14.15 -2.57
N GLU A 60 12.35 -13.73 -2.69
CA GLU A 60 13.14 -13.12 -1.60
C GLU A 60 12.45 -11.87 -1.01
N PHE A 61 11.80 -11.10 -1.88
CA PHE A 61 11.27 -9.80 -1.53
C PHE A 61 9.74 -9.74 -1.41
N LYS A 62 9.02 -10.78 -1.83
CA LYS A 62 7.54 -10.83 -1.75
C LYS A 62 7.02 -10.56 -0.35
N GLN A 63 7.64 -11.17 0.67
CA GLN A 63 7.22 -10.99 2.07
C GLN A 63 7.38 -9.54 2.56
N GLN A 64 8.46 -8.84 2.16
CA GLN A 64 8.65 -7.42 2.53
C GLN A 64 7.53 -6.56 1.96
N SER A 65 7.23 -6.72 0.67
CA SER A 65 6.19 -5.94 0.01
C SER A 65 4.81 -6.21 0.61
N MET A 66 4.49 -7.47 0.94
CA MET A 66 3.19 -7.82 1.54
C MET A 66 3.00 -7.20 2.93
N LEU A 67 4.05 -7.17 3.75
CA LEU A 67 3.99 -6.57 5.09
C LEU A 67 3.62 -5.07 5.00
N VAL A 68 4.27 -4.32 4.13
CA VAL A 68 4.03 -2.87 3.99
C VAL A 68 2.65 -2.59 3.39
N LEU A 69 2.23 -3.34 2.36
CA LEU A 69 0.94 -3.12 1.69
C LEU A 69 -0.25 -3.36 2.61
N ALA A 70 -0.20 -4.41 3.45
CA ALA A 70 -1.28 -4.69 4.39
C ALA A 70 -1.48 -3.52 5.37
N ARG A 71 -0.38 -2.95 5.90
CA ARG A 71 -0.45 -1.85 6.87
C ARG A 71 -0.86 -0.52 6.27
N GLU A 72 -0.45 -0.26 5.02
CA GLU A 72 -0.90 0.94 4.30
C GLU A 72 -2.43 0.97 4.15
N SER A 73 -3.05 -0.18 3.86
CA SER A 73 -4.50 -0.28 3.74
C SER A 73 -5.21 0.06 5.05
N ASP A 74 -4.75 -0.52 6.17
CA ASP A 74 -5.32 -0.27 7.50
C ASP A 74 -5.23 1.22 7.88
N VAL A 75 -4.07 1.83 7.67
CA VAL A 75 -3.85 3.26 7.96
C VAL A 75 -4.75 4.14 7.09
N ARG A 76 -4.90 3.82 5.80
CA ARG A 76 -5.77 4.58 4.90
C ARG A 76 -7.24 4.54 5.35
N GLN A 77 -7.72 3.38 5.80
CA GLN A 77 -9.07 3.24 6.36
C GLN A 77 -9.24 4.10 7.62
N LEU A 78 -8.24 4.10 8.50
CA LEU A 78 -8.27 4.93 9.70
C LEU A 78 -8.22 6.42 9.42
N VAL A 79 -7.35 6.87 8.53
CA VAL A 79 -7.29 8.29 8.14
C VAL A 79 -8.62 8.75 7.55
N THR A 80 -9.23 7.91 6.71
CA THR A 80 -10.58 8.16 6.17
C THR A 80 -11.60 8.29 7.29
N ALA A 81 -11.57 7.37 8.25
CA ALA A 81 -12.47 7.37 9.39
C ALA A 81 -12.31 8.63 10.28
N VAL A 82 -11.08 9.04 10.60
CA VAL A 82 -10.86 10.27 11.39
C VAL A 82 -11.33 11.49 10.64
N LEU A 83 -11.03 11.60 9.35
CA LEU A 83 -11.48 12.74 8.55
C LEU A 83 -13.00 12.84 8.58
N LEU A 84 -13.73 11.74 8.37
CA LEU A 84 -15.19 11.70 8.51
C LEU A 84 -15.64 12.10 9.93
N ALA A 85 -15.01 11.55 10.95
CA ALA A 85 -15.29 11.88 12.35
C ALA A 85 -14.83 13.28 12.78
N CYS A 86 -14.12 14.03 11.93
CA CYS A 86 -13.79 15.44 12.16
C CYS A 86 -14.63 16.37 11.28
N GLY A 87 -15.70 15.86 10.66
CA GLY A 87 -16.61 16.62 9.82
C GLY A 87 -16.09 16.90 8.41
N TYR A 88 -15.08 16.15 7.95
CA TYR A 88 -14.64 16.21 6.56
C TYR A 88 -15.42 15.20 5.71
N HIS A 89 -15.69 15.56 4.46
CA HIS A 89 -16.30 14.67 3.47
C HIS A 89 -15.54 14.70 2.16
N GLN A 90 -15.72 13.68 1.33
CA GLN A 90 -15.20 13.67 -0.03
C GLN A 90 -16.21 14.26 -1.01
N HIS A 91 -15.84 15.34 -1.68
CA HIS A 91 -16.57 15.88 -2.82
C HIS A 91 -15.67 15.77 -4.06
N LYS A 92 -16.11 15.00 -5.06
CA LYS A 92 -15.33 14.72 -6.29
C LYS A 92 -13.90 14.24 -6.00
N ARG A 93 -13.76 13.29 -5.07
CA ARG A 93 -12.46 12.73 -4.59
C ARG A 93 -11.55 13.73 -3.86
N GLN A 94 -12.05 14.91 -3.50
CA GLN A 94 -11.33 15.89 -2.70
C GLN A 94 -11.98 16.02 -1.32
N TRP A 95 -11.17 15.99 -0.27
CA TRP A 95 -11.65 16.22 1.10
C TRP A 95 -11.98 17.69 1.33
N ARG A 96 -13.13 17.96 1.95
CA ARG A 96 -13.61 19.30 2.32
C ARG A 96 -14.20 19.27 3.73
N LYS A 97 -13.99 20.34 4.50
CA LYS A 97 -14.60 20.49 5.82
C LYS A 97 -16.03 20.96 5.63
N ASP A 98 -16.95 20.31 6.31
CA ASP A 98 -18.30 20.82 6.48
C ASP A 98 -18.27 21.94 7.52
N MET A 99 -18.55 23.18 7.11
CA MET A 99 -18.51 24.33 8.02
C MET A 99 -19.68 24.35 9.01
N GLN A 100 -20.76 23.62 8.71
CA GLN A 100 -21.93 23.54 9.59
C GLN A 100 -21.78 22.42 10.64
N ASP A 101 -20.79 21.54 10.49
CA ASP A 101 -20.53 20.45 11.41
C ASP A 101 -19.82 20.98 12.67
N GLN A 102 -20.60 21.14 13.75
CA GLN A 102 -20.13 21.56 15.08
C GLN A 102 -19.71 20.39 15.97
N SER A 103 -19.53 19.20 15.40
CA SER A 103 -19.21 18.03 16.20
C SER A 103 -17.88 18.24 16.98
N PRO A 104 -17.83 17.85 18.26
CA PRO A 104 -16.66 18.09 19.10
C PRO A 104 -15.41 17.40 18.53
N PRO A 105 -14.18 17.81 18.90
CA PRO A 105 -12.99 17.03 18.57
C PRO A 105 -13.15 15.58 19.06
N LEU A 106 -12.59 14.61 18.32
CA LEU A 106 -12.41 13.26 18.86
C LEU A 106 -11.61 13.39 20.16
N ALA A 107 -12.24 13.12 21.31
CA ALA A 107 -11.56 13.13 22.59
C ALA A 107 -10.46 12.05 22.59
N PRO A 108 -9.30 12.31 23.22
CA PRO A 108 -8.34 11.24 23.47
C PRO A 108 -9.07 10.15 24.25
N ALA A 109 -8.99 8.93 23.74
CA ALA A 109 -9.73 7.83 24.30
C ALA A 109 -9.43 7.64 25.79
N ALA A 110 -10.48 7.55 26.60
CA ALA A 110 -10.39 6.96 27.93
C ALA A 110 -9.91 5.50 27.82
N GLU A 111 -9.41 4.96 28.92
CA GLU A 111 -8.88 3.60 29.01
C GLU A 111 -9.78 2.56 28.31
N PRO A 112 -9.18 1.55 27.64
CA PRO A 112 -9.88 0.75 26.63
C PRO A 112 -11.07 -0.03 27.21
N VAL A 113 -12.27 0.29 26.72
CA VAL A 113 -13.54 -0.38 27.11
C VAL A 113 -13.69 -1.76 26.45
N THR A 114 -12.97 -2.03 25.36
CA THR A 114 -13.05 -3.31 24.62
C THR A 114 -11.67 -3.76 24.10
N GLN A 115 -11.35 -5.06 24.27
CA GLN A 115 -10.06 -5.65 23.89
C GLN A 115 -10.07 -6.36 22.51
N ASP A 116 -11.23 -6.57 21.91
CA ASP A 116 -11.37 -7.30 20.64
C ASP A 116 -11.13 -6.38 19.43
N MET A 117 -9.94 -6.53 18.84
CA MET A 117 -9.49 -5.78 17.68
C MET A 117 -10.23 -6.16 16.39
N ASP A 118 -10.58 -7.43 16.23
CA ASP A 118 -11.20 -7.90 14.99
C ASP A 118 -12.63 -7.37 14.90
N GLN A 119 -13.33 -7.36 16.04
CA GLN A 119 -14.63 -6.69 16.16
C GLN A 119 -14.53 -5.20 15.86
N GLY A 120 -13.53 -4.50 16.41
CA GLY A 120 -13.32 -3.07 16.15
C GLY A 120 -13.09 -2.77 14.67
N TRP A 121 -12.24 -3.55 13.99
CA TRP A 121 -12.01 -3.39 12.55
C TRP A 121 -13.22 -3.75 11.71
N GLN A 122 -13.96 -4.80 12.08
CA GLN A 122 -15.21 -5.18 11.41
C GLN A 122 -16.25 -4.07 11.54
N ALA A 123 -16.44 -3.53 12.76
CA ALA A 123 -17.34 -2.42 13.02
C ALA A 123 -16.93 -1.16 12.25
N LEU A 124 -15.62 -0.85 12.19
CA LEU A 124 -15.12 0.30 11.43
C LEU A 124 -15.37 0.15 9.94
N ARG A 125 -15.11 -1.04 9.38
CA ARG A 125 -15.36 -1.32 7.96
C ARG A 125 -16.86 -1.29 7.64
N ALA A 126 -17.71 -1.84 8.51
CA ALA A 126 -19.15 -1.76 8.37
C ALA A 126 -19.63 -0.30 8.38
N ALA A 127 -19.15 0.50 9.34
CA ALA A 127 -19.47 1.92 9.42
C ALA A 127 -19.02 2.69 8.16
N LEU A 128 -17.80 2.45 7.66
CA LEU A 128 -17.29 3.11 6.45
C LEU A 128 -18.06 2.73 5.17
N ASN A 129 -18.65 1.54 5.13
CA ASN A 129 -19.36 1.01 3.97
C ASN A 129 -20.88 1.27 4.00
N ILE A 130 -21.37 2.14 4.88
CA ILE A 130 -22.78 2.57 4.86
C ILE A 130 -23.06 3.28 3.51
N GLU A 131 -24.05 2.79 2.76
CA GLU A 131 -24.44 3.30 1.44
C GLU A 131 -25.86 3.91 1.46
N ALA A 132 -26.15 4.78 0.50
CA ALA A 132 -27.46 5.39 0.35
C ALA A 132 -28.51 4.37 -0.09
N VAL A 133 -29.59 4.27 0.67
CA VAL A 133 -30.72 3.40 0.33
C VAL A 133 -31.50 4.02 -0.84
N PRO A 134 -31.70 3.29 -1.95
CA PRO A 134 -32.46 3.80 -3.08
C PRO A 134 -33.95 3.92 -2.75
N VAL A 135 -34.56 5.04 -3.13
CA VAL A 135 -36.00 5.27 -3.03
C VAL A 135 -36.59 5.10 -4.43
N ASN A 136 -37.50 4.14 -4.62
CA ASN A 136 -38.07 3.79 -5.93
C ASN A 136 -37.01 3.49 -7.01
N GLY A 137 -35.94 2.78 -6.63
CA GLY A 137 -34.86 2.39 -7.54
C GLY A 137 -33.89 3.51 -7.94
N LYS A 138 -34.01 4.71 -7.36
CA LYS A 138 -33.07 5.82 -7.57
C LYS A 138 -32.47 6.31 -6.26
N ILE A 139 -31.17 6.59 -6.27
CA ILE A 139 -30.49 7.27 -5.16
C ILE A 139 -30.81 8.77 -5.27
N THR A 140 -31.45 9.32 -4.23
CA THR A 140 -31.78 10.74 -4.17
C THR A 140 -30.70 11.50 -3.39
N LYS A 141 -30.56 12.81 -3.62
CA LYS A 141 -29.64 13.66 -2.85
C LYS A 141 -29.91 13.61 -1.34
N ALA A 142 -31.18 13.49 -0.95
CA ALA A 142 -31.57 13.35 0.46
C ALA A 142 -31.10 12.02 1.05
N ALA A 143 -31.24 10.92 0.30
CA ALA A 143 -30.73 9.61 0.72
C ALA A 143 -29.20 9.58 0.81
N GLU A 144 -28.49 10.26 -0.11
CA GLU A 144 -27.03 10.41 -0.03
C GLU A 144 -26.58 11.20 1.20
N ALA A 145 -27.25 12.33 1.49
CA ALA A 145 -26.95 13.16 2.65
C ALA A 145 -27.23 12.40 3.96
N GLN A 146 -28.33 11.66 4.03
CA GLN A 146 -28.67 10.83 5.18
C GLN A 146 -27.63 9.73 5.41
N ALA A 147 -27.26 8.98 4.37
CA ALA A 147 -26.26 7.92 4.49
C ALA A 147 -24.88 8.46 4.88
N GLU A 148 -24.48 9.63 4.38
CA GLU A 148 -23.25 10.29 4.80
C GLU A 148 -23.29 10.68 6.29
N GLN A 149 -24.43 11.21 6.76
CA GLN A 149 -24.59 11.56 8.18
C GLN A 149 -24.60 10.33 9.09
N GLU A 150 -25.28 9.26 8.66
CA GLU A 150 -25.28 7.96 9.35
C GLU A 150 -23.85 7.37 9.41
N ARG A 151 -23.11 7.43 8.30
CA ARG A 151 -21.72 7.01 8.20
C ARG A 151 -20.82 7.77 9.18
N ARG A 152 -20.90 9.10 9.19
CA ARG A 152 -20.14 9.95 10.12
C ARG A 152 -20.45 9.58 11.57
N THR A 153 -21.72 9.45 11.92
CA THR A 153 -22.17 9.12 13.28
C THR A 153 -21.66 7.74 13.70
N ALA A 154 -21.83 6.73 12.85
CA ALA A 154 -21.38 5.37 13.12
C ALA A 154 -19.86 5.29 13.29
N VAL A 155 -19.09 5.97 12.42
CA VAL A 155 -17.62 6.02 12.53
C VAL A 155 -17.20 6.67 13.85
N ARG A 156 -17.83 7.77 14.27
CA ARG A 156 -17.52 8.40 15.58
C ARG A 156 -17.78 7.45 16.74
N HIS A 157 -18.90 6.72 16.73
CA HIS A 157 -19.19 5.71 17.74
C HIS A 157 -18.11 4.63 17.77
N VAL A 158 -17.76 4.05 16.62
CA VAL A 158 -16.71 3.01 16.56
C VAL A 158 -15.37 3.53 17.09
N LEU A 159 -14.93 4.72 16.68
CA LEU A 159 -13.65 5.28 17.12
C LEU A 159 -13.62 5.61 18.62
N ARG A 160 -14.78 5.91 19.22
CA ARG A 160 -14.94 6.12 20.67
C ARG A 160 -15.00 4.80 21.43
N ASP A 161 -15.76 3.82 20.92
CA ASP A 161 -16.07 2.58 21.61
C ASP A 161 -14.94 1.54 21.47
N TYR A 162 -14.09 1.68 20.44
CA TYR A 162 -12.92 0.82 20.16
C TYR A 162 -11.62 1.63 20.10
N PRO A 163 -11.19 2.24 21.22
CA PRO A 163 -9.95 3.02 21.24
C PRO A 163 -8.70 2.16 21.03
N VAL A 164 -8.83 0.84 21.21
CA VAL A 164 -7.80 -0.16 20.91
C VAL A 164 -7.31 -0.08 19.45
N ILE A 165 -8.16 0.36 18.51
CA ILE A 165 -7.80 0.48 17.09
C ILE A 165 -6.67 1.51 16.91
N TRP A 166 -6.67 2.62 17.65
CA TRP A 166 -5.59 3.62 17.63
C TRP A 166 -4.27 3.04 18.09
N SER A 167 -4.26 2.50 19.32
CA SER A 167 -3.05 1.98 19.95
C SER A 167 -2.46 0.80 19.18
N ARG A 168 -3.31 -0.07 18.62
CA ARG A 168 -2.84 -1.22 17.84
C ARG A 168 -2.36 -0.85 16.45
N THR A 169 -2.99 0.08 15.73
CA THR A 169 -2.45 0.52 14.43
C THR A 169 -1.06 1.14 14.59
N ARG A 170 -0.86 1.98 15.60
CA ARG A 170 0.47 2.48 15.98
C ARG A 170 1.46 1.34 16.25
N LYS A 171 1.08 0.36 17.09
CA LYS A 171 1.91 -0.84 17.34
C LYS A 171 2.21 -1.64 16.06
N LEU A 172 1.27 -1.74 15.13
CA LEU A 172 1.45 -2.43 13.86
C LEU A 172 2.45 -1.70 12.94
N LEU A 173 2.44 -0.36 12.93
CA LEU A 173 3.46 0.43 12.23
C LEU A 173 4.84 0.26 12.84
N SER A 174 4.95 0.31 14.18
CA SER A 174 6.21 0.04 14.88
C SER A 174 6.72 -1.38 14.62
N SER A 175 5.81 -2.36 14.54
CA SER A 175 6.16 -3.75 14.21
C SER A 175 6.65 -3.88 12.76
N ALA A 176 6.03 -3.18 11.81
CA ALA A 176 6.47 -3.15 10.42
C ALA A 176 7.86 -2.53 10.27
N GLU A 177 8.13 -1.40 10.94
CA GLU A 177 9.47 -0.79 11.02
C GLU A 177 10.50 -1.79 11.56
N ARG A 178 10.23 -2.37 12.73
CA ARG A 178 11.12 -3.35 13.35
C ARG A 178 11.42 -4.52 12.42
N THR A 179 10.37 -5.09 11.80
CA THR A 179 10.51 -6.22 10.87
C THR A 179 11.34 -5.85 9.63
N LEU A 180 11.13 -4.65 9.08
CA LEU A 180 11.89 -4.17 7.93
C LEU A 180 13.37 -4.01 8.27
N ILE A 181 13.68 -3.37 9.40
CA ILE A 181 15.05 -3.18 9.90
C ILE A 181 15.71 -4.54 10.16
N GLU A 182 15.09 -5.42 10.94
CA GLU A 182 15.61 -6.75 11.25
C GLU A 182 15.94 -7.56 9.99
N LYS A 183 15.12 -7.44 8.94
CA LYS A 183 15.36 -8.16 7.69
C LYS A 183 16.56 -7.64 6.90
N VAL A 184 16.86 -6.34 6.95
CA VAL A 184 18.03 -5.77 6.24
C VAL A 184 19.28 -5.74 7.10
N THR A 185 19.13 -5.78 8.41
CA THR A 185 20.23 -5.84 9.38
C THR A 185 20.01 -7.04 10.31
N PRO A 186 20.21 -8.28 9.81
CA PRO A 186 19.93 -9.49 10.58
C PRO A 186 20.89 -9.68 11.77
N THR A 187 22.07 -9.08 11.72
CA THR A 187 23.03 -9.08 12.82
C THR A 187 22.61 -8.05 13.88
N GLU A 188 22.25 -8.53 15.06
CA GLU A 188 21.97 -7.69 16.23
C GLU A 188 23.18 -6.82 16.58
N GLY A 189 22.90 -5.58 17.00
CA GLY A 189 23.95 -4.61 17.36
C GLY A 189 24.77 -4.06 16.20
N SER A 190 24.45 -4.38 14.94
CA SER A 190 25.16 -3.81 13.79
C SER A 190 24.95 -2.30 13.69
N ASN A 191 26.00 -1.57 13.27
CA ASN A 191 25.95 -0.13 13.05
C ASN A 191 24.82 0.28 12.08
N GLY A 192 24.52 -0.57 11.09
CA GLY A 192 23.42 -0.36 10.15
C GLY A 192 22.05 -0.33 10.82
N ARG A 193 21.81 -1.18 11.83
CA ARG A 193 20.54 -1.20 12.58
C ARG A 193 20.34 0.11 13.33
N ALA A 194 21.34 0.52 14.11
CA ALA A 194 21.31 1.75 14.88
C ALA A 194 21.15 2.98 13.98
N LEU A 195 21.80 2.99 12.82
CA LEU A 195 21.67 4.07 11.83
C LEU A 195 20.24 4.19 11.29
N LEU A 196 19.62 3.08 10.89
CA LEU A 196 18.24 3.09 10.38
C LEU A 196 17.25 3.51 11.46
N GLU A 197 17.35 2.94 12.67
CA GLU A 197 16.51 3.32 13.80
C GLU A 197 16.65 4.82 14.14
N HIS A 198 17.88 5.36 14.09
CA HIS A 198 18.12 6.78 14.30
C HIS A 198 17.52 7.64 13.17
N ALA A 199 17.66 7.23 11.91
CA ALA A 199 17.13 7.96 10.77
C ALA A 199 15.59 8.04 10.78
N VAL A 200 14.90 6.94 11.11
CA VAL A 200 13.44 6.92 11.23
C VAL A 200 12.98 7.83 12.38
N LYS A 201 13.68 7.82 13.52
CA LYS A 201 13.44 8.78 14.62
C LYS A 201 13.67 10.22 14.19
N GLY A 202 14.72 10.48 13.42
CA GLY A 202 15.02 11.79 12.83
C GLY A 202 13.85 12.32 12.00
N ILE A 203 13.29 11.50 11.10
CA ILE A 203 12.14 11.88 10.28
C ILE A 203 10.91 12.23 11.12
N ARG A 204 10.63 11.43 12.15
CA ARG A 204 9.50 11.73 13.06
C ARG A 204 9.68 13.07 13.75
N ARG A 205 10.88 13.33 14.27
CA ARG A 205 11.23 14.59 14.92
C ARG A 205 11.11 15.76 13.95
N ASP A 206 11.68 15.65 12.75
CA ASP A 206 11.72 16.73 11.76
C ASP A 206 10.30 17.05 11.23
N LEU A 207 9.38 16.09 11.30
CA LEU A 207 7.97 16.29 11.03
C LEU A 207 7.16 16.78 12.24
N GLY A 208 7.77 16.97 13.42
CA GLY A 208 7.10 17.50 14.61
C GLY A 208 6.20 16.50 15.33
N TYR A 209 6.60 15.22 15.40
CA TYR A 209 5.79 14.15 15.99
C TYR A 209 5.33 14.41 17.44
N GLU A 210 6.21 14.92 18.31
CA GLU A 210 5.92 15.06 19.75
C GLU A 210 4.77 16.03 20.02
N ASP A 211 4.71 17.14 19.29
CA ASP A 211 3.68 18.18 19.46
C ASP A 211 2.44 17.96 18.59
N ALA A 212 2.47 16.95 17.71
CA ALA A 212 1.42 16.71 16.74
C ALA A 212 0.15 16.12 17.40
N PRO A 213 -1.05 16.50 16.95
CA PRO A 213 -2.28 15.81 17.32
C PRO A 213 -2.26 14.33 16.96
N MET A 214 -3.07 13.50 17.63
CA MET A 214 -3.07 12.04 17.47
C MET A 214 -3.17 11.56 16.01
N LEU A 215 -3.99 12.20 15.17
CA LEU A 215 -4.09 11.86 13.74
C LEU A 215 -2.79 12.18 12.98
N GLU A 216 -2.19 13.33 13.27
CA GLU A 216 -0.93 13.71 12.65
C GLU A 216 0.20 12.79 13.10
N GLN A 217 0.26 12.40 14.36
CA GLN A 217 1.23 11.41 14.85
C GLN A 217 1.13 10.09 14.08
N LEU A 218 -0.09 9.57 13.89
CA LEU A 218 -0.31 8.36 13.10
C LEU A 218 0.17 8.51 11.64
N LEU A 219 -0.10 9.66 11.03
CA LEU A 219 0.35 9.96 9.66
C LEU A 219 1.86 10.13 9.56
N ILE A 220 2.50 10.75 10.55
CA ILE A 220 3.95 10.89 10.66
C ILE A 220 4.60 9.51 10.81
N GLU A 221 4.03 8.61 11.62
CA GLU A 221 4.49 7.22 11.69
C GLU A 221 4.42 6.52 10.34
N GLN A 222 3.30 6.67 9.62
CA GLN A 222 3.15 6.10 8.28
C GLN A 222 4.17 6.67 7.28
N VAL A 223 4.43 7.98 7.33
CA VAL A 223 5.47 8.63 6.52
C VAL A 223 6.83 8.03 6.83
N ALA A 224 7.16 7.85 8.12
CA ALA A 224 8.44 7.30 8.55
C ALA A 224 8.63 5.85 8.08
N VAL A 225 7.60 4.99 8.19
CA VAL A 225 7.64 3.61 7.67
C VAL A 225 7.76 3.58 6.14
N ALA A 226 7.02 4.43 5.43
CA ALA A 226 7.08 4.49 3.97
C ALA A 226 8.44 4.99 3.45
N TRP A 227 9.06 5.94 4.17
CA TRP A 227 10.43 6.37 3.89
C TRP A 227 11.44 5.24 4.12
N LEU A 228 11.30 4.48 5.22
CA LEU A 228 12.19 3.36 5.52
C LEU A 228 12.11 2.30 4.41
N ASP A 229 10.89 1.93 3.99
CA ASP A 229 10.68 0.99 2.88
C ASP A 229 11.33 1.51 1.58
N LEU A 230 11.12 2.78 1.23
CA LEU A 230 11.75 3.39 0.06
C LEU A 230 13.28 3.35 0.13
N SER A 231 13.86 3.68 1.28
CA SER A 231 15.31 3.71 1.49
C SER A 231 15.92 2.31 1.37
N ILE A 232 15.26 1.31 1.95
CA ILE A 232 15.66 -0.10 1.82
C ILE A 232 15.57 -0.55 0.36
N VAL A 233 14.47 -0.26 -0.33
CA VAL A 233 14.26 -0.67 -1.72
C VAL A 233 15.26 0.01 -2.65
N HIS A 234 15.58 1.30 -2.44
CA HIS A 234 16.64 1.99 -3.18
C HIS A 234 18.02 1.35 -2.98
N GLY A 235 18.38 1.01 -1.74
CA GLY A 235 19.64 0.33 -1.44
C GLY A 235 19.75 -1.02 -2.15
N GLN A 236 18.70 -1.85 -2.05
CA GLN A 236 18.64 -3.16 -2.72
C GLN A 236 18.66 -3.03 -4.25
N TYR A 237 17.99 -2.02 -4.81
CA TYR A 237 18.02 -1.76 -6.25
C TYR A 237 19.42 -1.36 -6.71
N ALA A 238 20.10 -0.47 -5.99
CA ALA A 238 21.46 -0.06 -6.31
C ALA A 238 22.42 -1.25 -6.28
N GLU A 239 22.34 -2.10 -5.25
CA GLU A 239 23.15 -3.32 -5.16
C GLU A 239 22.88 -4.27 -6.34
N ASN A 240 21.61 -4.50 -6.68
CA ASN A 240 21.23 -5.35 -7.81
C ASN A 240 21.63 -4.77 -9.17
N ALA A 241 21.62 -3.44 -9.32
CA ALA A 241 22.08 -2.76 -10.52
C ALA A 241 23.59 -2.92 -10.72
N VAL A 242 24.38 -2.82 -9.64
CA VAL A 242 25.84 -3.01 -9.69
C VAL A 242 26.23 -4.46 -10.01
N GLN A 243 25.51 -5.45 -9.49
CA GLN A 243 25.78 -6.87 -9.76
C GLN A 243 25.39 -7.33 -11.18
N GLY A 244 24.62 -6.50 -11.90
CA GLY A 244 24.03 -6.86 -13.19
C GLY A 244 22.83 -7.78 -13.06
N HIS A 245 21.81 -7.57 -13.91
CA HIS A 245 20.58 -8.34 -13.87
C HIS A 245 19.95 -8.47 -15.27
N THR A 246 19.05 -9.44 -15.43
CA THR A 246 18.26 -9.59 -16.67
C THR A 246 17.25 -8.46 -16.80
N LEU A 247 16.79 -8.16 -18.02
CA LEU A 247 15.78 -7.11 -18.27
C LEU A 247 14.50 -7.31 -17.46
N THR A 248 14.05 -8.56 -17.28
CA THR A 248 12.87 -8.88 -16.46
C THR A 248 13.07 -8.61 -14.96
N VAL A 249 14.28 -8.84 -14.44
CA VAL A 249 14.64 -8.51 -13.06
C VAL A 249 14.76 -6.99 -12.88
N GLY A 250 15.34 -6.28 -13.86
CA GLY A 250 15.38 -4.81 -13.85
C GLY A 250 14.00 -4.19 -13.81
N ALA A 251 13.10 -4.63 -14.71
CA ALA A 251 11.71 -4.17 -14.73
C ALA A 251 10.94 -4.48 -13.43
N TYR A 252 11.29 -5.58 -12.73
CA TYR A 252 10.74 -5.86 -11.40
C TYR A 252 11.17 -4.80 -10.38
N TRP A 253 12.46 -4.49 -10.34
CA TRP A 253 12.99 -3.50 -9.43
C TRP A 253 12.47 -2.10 -9.71
N ASP A 254 12.40 -1.68 -10.97
CA ASP A 254 11.85 -0.37 -11.35
C ASP A 254 10.41 -0.19 -10.84
N ARG A 255 9.58 -1.24 -11.00
CA ARG A 255 8.21 -1.25 -10.46
C ARG A 255 8.19 -1.20 -8.94
N ARG A 256 9.13 -1.90 -8.28
CA ARG A 256 9.21 -1.94 -6.82
C ARG A 256 9.61 -0.59 -6.23
N VAL A 257 10.65 0.04 -6.79
CA VAL A 257 11.10 1.39 -6.44
C VAL A 257 9.98 2.40 -6.66
N SER A 258 9.37 2.39 -7.85
CA SER A 258 8.25 3.28 -8.18
C SER A 258 7.08 3.10 -7.21
N GLY A 259 6.77 1.85 -6.84
CA GLY A 259 5.72 1.54 -5.86
C GLY A 259 6.03 2.09 -4.47
N ALA A 260 7.25 1.90 -3.97
CA ALA A 260 7.69 2.43 -2.69
C ALA A 260 7.67 3.96 -2.67
N GLN A 261 8.17 4.60 -3.73
CA GLN A 261 8.17 6.05 -3.87
C GLN A 261 6.75 6.61 -3.90
N ALA A 262 5.85 5.98 -4.67
CA ALA A 262 4.44 6.38 -4.70
C ALA A 262 3.77 6.27 -3.32
N ARG A 263 4.10 5.25 -2.52
CA ARG A 263 3.59 5.13 -1.14
C ARG A 263 4.10 6.23 -0.23
N TYR A 264 5.40 6.54 -0.30
CA TYR A 264 6.00 7.63 0.46
C TYR A 264 5.35 8.98 0.12
N LEU A 265 5.22 9.31 -1.17
CA LEU A 265 4.57 10.54 -1.62
C LEU A 265 3.11 10.63 -1.18
N ARG A 266 2.34 9.54 -1.28
CA ARG A 266 0.95 9.51 -0.80
C ARG A 266 0.84 9.72 0.71
N ALA A 267 1.76 9.17 1.49
CA ALA A 267 1.79 9.37 2.94
C ALA A 267 2.08 10.84 3.28
N MET A 268 3.07 11.44 2.60
CA MET A 268 3.40 12.87 2.73
C MET A 268 2.23 13.77 2.33
N GLU A 269 1.58 13.47 1.21
CA GLU A 269 0.38 14.19 0.76
C GLU A 269 -0.77 14.08 1.75
N ALA A 270 -0.98 12.91 2.36
CA ALA A 270 -2.01 12.70 3.37
C ALA A 270 -1.73 13.56 4.62
N LEU A 271 -0.49 13.57 5.11
CA LEU A 271 -0.08 14.43 6.23
C LEU A 271 -0.25 15.92 5.89
N ALA A 272 0.28 16.37 4.76
CA ALA A 272 0.15 17.75 4.31
C ALA A 272 -1.31 18.17 4.13
N ARG A 273 -2.16 17.27 3.62
CA ARG A 273 -3.59 17.50 3.48
C ARG A 273 -4.27 17.67 4.83
N VAL A 274 -3.99 16.79 5.80
CA VAL A 274 -4.55 16.90 7.16
C VAL A 274 -4.14 18.21 7.81
N ARG A 275 -2.85 18.58 7.73
CA ARG A 275 -2.35 19.87 8.23
C ARG A 275 -3.06 21.06 7.62
N ARG A 276 -3.19 21.07 6.29
CA ARG A 276 -3.89 22.14 5.57
C ARG A 276 -5.36 22.25 5.96
N LEU A 277 -6.01 21.11 6.19
CA LEU A 277 -7.40 21.06 6.61
C LEU A 277 -7.57 21.51 8.08
N ALA A 278 -6.62 21.20 8.95
CA ALA A 278 -6.60 21.59 10.35
C ALA A 278 -6.26 23.09 10.57
N MET A 279 -5.59 23.75 9.62
CA MET A 279 -5.37 25.20 9.69
C MET A 279 -6.70 25.96 9.63
N PRO A 280 -6.92 26.98 10.49
CA PRO A 280 -8.04 27.90 10.34
C PRO A 280 -7.99 28.52 8.94
N GLN A 281 -9.01 28.31 8.12
CA GLN A 281 -9.06 28.99 6.82
C GLN A 281 -9.26 30.49 7.07
N PRO A 282 -8.51 31.37 6.37
CA PRO A 282 -8.84 32.79 6.36
C PRO A 282 -10.28 32.96 5.83
N LEU A 283 -11.10 33.64 6.62
CA LEU A 283 -12.50 33.87 6.30
C LEU A 283 -12.59 34.67 4.98
N GLN A 284 -13.00 34.01 3.91
CA GLN A 284 -13.29 34.69 2.64
C GLN A 284 -14.68 35.32 2.75
N VAL A 285 -14.73 36.63 3.00
CA VAL A 285 -15.99 37.38 2.98
C VAL A 285 -16.18 37.93 1.55
N ASN A 286 -17.17 37.41 0.84
CA ASN A 286 -17.60 37.99 -0.42
C ASN A 286 -18.52 39.18 -0.11
N ILE A 287 -18.02 40.40 -0.26
CA ILE A 287 -18.83 41.63 -0.21
C ILE A 287 -18.98 42.13 -1.65
N GLY A 288 -20.19 42.10 -2.19
CA GLY A 288 -20.53 42.81 -3.43
C GLY A 288 -19.76 42.38 -4.70
N GLY A 289 -19.31 41.13 -4.81
CA GLY A 289 -18.67 40.60 -6.03
C GLY A 289 -17.14 40.73 -6.09
N GLN A 290 -16.48 41.30 -5.07
CA GLN A 290 -15.03 41.23 -4.91
C GLN A 290 -14.65 40.17 -3.85
N GLN A 291 -13.74 39.26 -4.23
CA GLN A 291 -13.13 38.31 -3.31
C GLN A 291 -11.98 39.01 -2.55
N VAL A 292 -12.12 39.13 -1.23
CA VAL A 292 -11.05 39.62 -0.35
C VAL A 292 -10.67 38.49 0.61
N ASN A 293 -9.39 38.09 0.59
CA ASN A 293 -8.84 37.13 1.54
C ASN A 293 -8.42 37.88 2.81
N VAL A 294 -9.16 37.74 3.90
CA VAL A 294 -8.74 38.30 5.19
C VAL A 294 -7.95 37.22 5.93
N ALA A 295 -6.61 37.34 5.92
CA ALA A 295 -5.77 36.54 6.79
C ALA A 295 -6.11 36.85 8.24
N GLY A 296 -6.58 35.84 8.99
CA GLY A 296 -6.74 35.97 10.44
C GLY A 296 -5.36 36.10 11.06
N ASN A 297 -4.99 37.31 11.48
CA ASN A 297 -3.84 37.51 12.35
C ASN A 297 -4.19 36.90 13.71
N GLY A 298 -3.61 35.73 13.99
CA GLY A 298 -3.37 35.21 15.33
C GLY A 298 -1.88 35.26 15.60
#